data_AF-A0A844MYT0-F1
#
_entry.id   AF-A0A844MYT0-F1
#
_cell.length_a   1.000
_cell.length_b   1.000
_cell.length_c   1.000
_cell.angle_alpha   90.00
_cell.angle_beta   90.00
_cell.angle_gamma   90.00
#
_symmetry.space_group_name_H-M   'P 1'
#
loop_
_entity.id
_entity.type
_entity.pdbx_description
1 polymer ?
#
loop_
_entity_poly.entity_id
_entity_poly.type
_entity_poly.pdbx_seq_one_letter_code
_entity_poly.pdbx_strand_id
1 'polypeptide(L)'
;MSGVETTVAVIHHNQDNIALPPVEIRPRSNRVFDYAGKYLNNGVEEICPSTFPESAVIALKEAALSVHKAIGAYGYSRSDFILTSTEPIFLEINTLPGLTKTSLLPIALRVSNISIFDFLTTQTRLAKDRYINILSDGVN
;
A
#
# COMPACT_ATOMS: atom_id res chain seq x y z
N MET A 1 19.61 2.59 -12.60
CA MET A 1 18.94 3.47 -11.61
C MET A 1 19.04 2.77 -10.27
N SER A 2 19.54 3.44 -9.22
CA SER A 2 19.64 2.87 -7.87
C SER A 2 18.52 3.44 -7.02
N GLY A 3 17.87 2.60 -6.22
CA GLY A 3 16.79 2.98 -5.32
C GLY A 3 16.25 1.77 -4.58
N VAL A 4 15.45 2.03 -3.56
CA VAL A 4 14.84 0.99 -2.74
C VAL A 4 13.39 0.82 -3.17
N GLU A 5 12.96 -0.42 -3.38
CA GLU A 5 11.56 -0.72 -3.66
C GLU A 5 10.72 -0.48 -2.41
N THR A 6 9.60 0.20 -2.57
CA THR A 6 8.69 0.49 -1.48
C THR A 6 7.26 0.58 -1.97
N THR A 7 6.32 0.28 -1.07
CA THR A 7 4.91 0.38 -1.36
C THR A 7 4.18 1.21 -0.32
N VAL A 8 3.14 1.92 -0.75
CA VAL A 8 2.28 2.73 0.10
C VAL A 8 0.83 2.41 -0.21
N ALA A 9 0.11 1.92 0.81
CA ALA A 9 -1.32 1.73 0.71
C ALA A 9 -2.07 3.01 1.05
N VAL A 10 -3.12 3.31 0.29
CA VAL A 10 -4.10 4.35 0.61
C VAL A 10 -5.41 3.66 0.97
N ILE A 11 -6.01 4.08 2.08
CA ILE A 11 -7.31 3.56 2.52
C ILE A 11 -8.23 4.71 2.89
N HIS A 12 -9.54 4.48 2.75
CA HIS A 12 -10.52 5.35 3.37
C HIS A 12 -10.63 5.04 4.88
N HIS A 13 -10.48 6.05 5.72
CA HIS A 13 -10.53 5.97 7.17
C HIS A 13 -11.06 7.27 7.76
N ASN A 14 -12.07 7.19 8.63
CA ASN A 14 -12.68 8.35 9.30
C ASN A 14 -13.07 9.50 8.34
N GLN A 15 -13.78 9.19 7.26
CA GLN A 15 -14.30 10.12 6.24
C GLN A 15 -13.29 10.64 5.20
N ASP A 16 -11.99 10.40 5.41
CA ASP A 16 -10.94 10.82 4.47
C ASP A 16 -10.12 9.64 3.95
N ASN A 17 -9.38 9.88 2.87
CA ASN A 17 -8.35 8.96 2.41
C ASN A 17 -7.03 9.26 3.12
N ILE A 18 -6.41 8.24 3.70
CA ILE A 18 -5.11 8.33 4.35
C ILE A 18 -4.11 7.39 3.68
N ALA A 19 -2.85 7.82 3.58
CA ALA A 19 -1.74 6.96 3.22
C ALA A 19 -1.14 6.31 4.47
N LEU A 20 -1.07 4.98 4.46
CA LEU A 20 -0.44 4.17 5.51
C LEU A 20 1.10 4.33 5.47
N PRO A 21 1.81 3.95 6.54
CA PRO A 21 3.28 3.91 6.52
C PRO A 21 3.81 3.11 5.34
N PRO A 22 4.87 3.58 4.64
CA PRO A 22 5.50 2.82 3.59
C PRO A 22 6.01 1.48 4.11
N VAL A 23 5.87 0.44 3.29
CA VAL A 23 6.56 -0.83 3.48
C VAL A 23 7.77 -0.82 2.57
N GLU A 24 8.93 -0.96 3.16
CA GLU A 24 10.20 -1.05 2.46
C GLU A 24 10.50 -2.50 2.09
N ILE A 25 10.93 -2.74 0.85
CA ILE A 25 11.20 -4.08 0.31
C ILE A 25 12.69 -4.17 -0.03
N ARG A 26 13.43 -5.00 0.71
CA ARG A 26 14.87 -5.20 0.53
C ARG A 26 15.19 -6.65 0.20
N PRO A 27 16.17 -6.94 -0.67
CA PRO A 27 16.71 -8.30 -0.76
C PRO A 27 17.32 -8.72 0.58
N ARG A 28 17.07 -9.95 1.03
CA ARG A 28 17.76 -10.51 2.20
C ARG A 28 19.22 -10.79 1.83
N SER A 29 20.14 -9.97 2.31
CA SER A 29 21.58 -10.13 2.12
C SER A 29 22.11 -11.33 2.91
N ASN A 30 22.18 -12.52 2.27
CA ASN A 30 23.14 -13.61 2.56
C ASN A 30 22.90 -14.89 1.74
N ARG A 31 22.56 -14.81 0.44
CA ARG A 31 22.65 -16.00 -0.42
C ARG A 31 23.59 -15.75 -1.58
N VAL A 32 24.85 -16.15 -1.35
CA VAL A 32 25.65 -16.80 -2.38
C VAL A 32 24.73 -17.82 -3.07
N PHE A 33 24.69 -17.78 -4.39
CA PHE A 33 23.85 -18.64 -5.24
C PHE A 33 24.13 -20.13 -4.94
N ASP A 34 23.40 -20.71 -3.98
CA ASP A 34 23.28 -22.15 -3.83
C ASP A 34 21.89 -22.57 -4.35
N TYR A 35 21.93 -23.48 -5.33
CA TYR A 35 20.82 -24.06 -6.07
C TYR A 35 19.70 -24.61 -5.15
N ALA A 36 20.01 -24.90 -3.87
CA ALA A 36 19.06 -25.39 -2.88
C ALA A 36 18.03 -24.33 -2.37
N GLY A 37 18.23 -23.04 -2.65
CA GLY A 37 17.37 -21.97 -2.13
C GLY A 37 15.99 -21.79 -2.79
N LYS A 38 15.67 -22.57 -3.82
CA LYS A 38 14.48 -22.35 -4.67
C LYS A 38 13.13 -22.65 -4.02
N TYR A 39 13.07 -23.22 -2.81
CA TYR A 39 11.80 -23.77 -2.30
C TYR A 39 11.41 -23.36 -0.87
N LEU A 40 12.20 -22.53 -0.17
CA LEU A 40 11.88 -22.14 1.21
C LEU A 40 12.25 -20.67 1.49
N ASN A 41 11.21 -19.84 1.57
CA ASN A 41 11.15 -18.47 2.10
C ASN A 41 11.94 -17.38 1.35
N ASN A 42 11.19 -16.74 0.43
CA ASN A 42 11.29 -15.39 -0.14
C ASN A 42 12.57 -14.62 0.15
N GLY A 43 13.38 -14.41 -0.89
CA GLY A 43 14.63 -13.65 -0.87
C GLY A 43 14.49 -12.15 -0.60
N VAL A 44 13.37 -11.71 -0.04
CA VAL A 44 13.07 -10.32 0.29
C VAL A 44 12.62 -10.18 1.75
N GLU A 45 12.93 -9.03 2.34
CA GLU A 45 12.50 -8.59 3.65
C GLU A 45 11.58 -7.38 3.48
N GLU A 46 10.44 -7.42 4.17
CA GLU A 46 9.42 -6.39 4.16
C GLU A 46 9.48 -5.67 5.51
N ILE A 47 9.89 -4.41 5.51
CA ILE A 47 10.14 -3.62 6.71
C ILE A 47 9.06 -2.55 6.83
N CYS A 48 8.26 -2.62 7.89
CA CYS A 48 7.22 -1.64 8.19
C CYS A 48 7.17 -1.35 9.70
N PRO A 49 7.24 -0.07 10.14
CA PRO A 49 7.42 1.12 9.29
C PRO A 49 8.78 1.11 8.59
N SER A 50 8.84 1.67 7.37
CA SER A 50 10.09 1.77 6.60
C SER A 50 11.20 2.49 7.38
N THR A 51 12.46 2.22 7.06
CA THR A 51 13.62 2.87 7.70
C THR A 51 14.00 4.22 7.09
N PHE A 52 13.18 4.75 6.19
CA PHE A 52 13.42 5.99 5.48
C PHE A 52 13.37 7.23 6.40
N PRO A 53 14.09 8.31 6.05
CA PRO A 53 13.93 9.58 6.75
C PRO A 53 12.50 10.11 6.61
N GLU A 54 12.05 10.89 7.59
CA GLU A 54 10.69 11.41 7.66
C GLU A 54 10.26 12.17 6.39
N SER A 55 11.16 12.96 5.80
CA SER A 55 10.91 13.67 4.54
C SER A 55 10.58 12.74 3.38
N ALA A 56 11.26 11.60 3.27
CA ALA A 56 10.98 10.61 2.24
C ALA A 56 9.65 9.88 2.50
N VAL A 57 9.34 9.59 3.77
CA VAL A 57 8.04 9.02 4.15
C VAL A 57 6.88 9.96 3.79
N ILE A 58 7.04 11.26 4.05
CA ILE A 58 6.05 12.29 3.67
C ILE A 58 5.87 12.31 2.16
N ALA A 59 6.97 12.41 1.39
CA ALA A 59 6.92 12.44 -0.07
C ALA A 59 6.25 11.19 -0.67
N LEU A 60 6.55 10.00 -0.12
CA LEU A 60 5.92 8.74 -0.54
C LEU A 60 4.40 8.73 -0.27
N LYS A 61 3.98 9.22 0.90
CA LYS A 61 2.56 9.31 1.26
C LYS A 61 1.80 10.29 0.37
N GLU A 62 2.37 11.46 0.13
CA GLU A 62 1.79 12.48 -0.76
C GLU A 62 1.68 11.96 -2.19
N ALA A 63 2.72 11.29 -2.69
CA ALA A 63 2.69 10.65 -4.01
C ALA A 63 1.59 9.60 -4.10
N ALA A 64 1.46 8.71 -3.10
CA ALA A 64 0.44 7.66 -3.10
C ALA A 64 -1.00 8.23 -3.05
N LEU A 65 -1.25 9.26 -2.24
CA LEU A 65 -2.53 9.98 -2.21
C LEU A 65 -2.84 10.63 -3.55
N SER A 66 -1.83 11.24 -4.18
CA SER A 66 -1.96 11.88 -5.49
C SER A 66 -2.32 10.87 -6.58
N VAL A 67 -1.64 9.71 -6.62
CA VAL A 67 -1.95 8.63 -7.56
C VAL A 67 -3.36 8.10 -7.33
N HIS A 68 -3.73 7.79 -6.08
CA HIS A 68 -5.07 7.30 -5.74
C HIS A 68 -6.17 8.26 -6.23
N LYS A 69 -5.98 9.56 -6.02
CA LYS A 69 -6.90 10.60 -6.49
C LYS A 69 -6.91 10.72 -8.02
N ALA A 70 -5.74 10.72 -8.67
CA ALA A 70 -5.61 10.94 -10.10
C ALA A 70 -6.35 9.88 -10.94
N ILE A 71 -6.38 8.63 -10.47
CA ILE A 71 -7.10 7.55 -11.17
C ILE A 71 -8.55 7.39 -10.72
N GLY A 72 -9.04 8.23 -9.80
CA GLY A 72 -10.38 8.10 -9.22
C GLY A 72 -10.57 6.80 -8.44
N ALA A 73 -9.52 6.28 -7.81
CA ALA A 73 -9.62 5.08 -6.98
C ALA A 73 -10.61 5.30 -5.83
N TYR A 74 -11.23 4.20 -5.39
CA TYR A 74 -12.26 4.24 -4.35
C TYR A 74 -12.05 3.09 -3.36
N GLY A 75 -12.25 3.39 -2.08
CA GLY A 75 -12.07 2.43 -0.97
C GLY A 75 -10.62 2.26 -0.56
N TYR A 76 -9.80 1.63 -1.39
CA TYR A 76 -8.38 1.41 -1.11
C TYR A 76 -7.56 1.16 -2.38
N SER A 77 -6.25 1.39 -2.28
CA SER A 77 -5.28 1.01 -3.29
C SER A 77 -3.91 0.78 -2.66
N ARG A 78 -2.98 0.21 -3.44
CA ARG A 78 -1.57 0.10 -3.10
C ARG A 78 -0.74 0.63 -4.27
N SER A 79 0.08 1.63 -4.03
CA SER A 79 1.00 2.18 -5.04
C SER A 79 2.42 1.71 -4.74
N ASP A 80 3.10 1.21 -5.75
CA ASP A 80 4.46 0.69 -5.67
C ASP A 80 5.42 1.71 -6.30
N PHE A 81 6.57 1.92 -5.66
CA PHE A 81 7.54 2.96 -6.00
C PHE A 81 8.97 2.42 -5.92
N ILE A 82 9.88 3.08 -6.65
CA ILE A 82 11.31 3.08 -6.34
C ILE A 82 11.64 4.40 -5.65
N LEU A 83 12.05 4.36 -4.38
CA LEU A 83 12.60 5.53 -3.71
C LEU A 83 14.07 5.68 -4.11
N THR A 84 14.36 6.73 -4.88
CA THR A 84 15.74 7.11 -5.22
C THR A 84 16.37 7.93 -4.09
N SER A 85 17.59 8.43 -4.29
CA SER A 85 18.24 9.33 -3.34
C SER A 85 17.48 10.64 -3.10
N THR A 86 16.61 11.04 -4.02
CA THR A 86 15.96 12.37 -4.01
C THR A 86 14.44 12.31 -4.05
N GLU A 87 13.83 11.30 -4.68
CA GLU A 87 12.38 11.28 -4.90
C GLU A 87 11.78 9.88 -5.11
N PRO A 88 10.46 9.71 -4.82
CA PRO A 88 9.70 8.53 -5.22
C PRO A 88 9.44 8.49 -6.72
N ILE A 89 9.80 7.38 -7.37
CA ILE A 89 9.44 7.09 -8.75
C ILE A 89 8.29 6.09 -8.73
N PHE A 90 7.11 6.52 -9.20
CA PHE A 90 5.92 5.69 -9.31
C PHE A 90 6.12 4.57 -10.33
N LEU A 91 5.75 3.34 -9.95
CA LEU A 91 5.79 2.17 -10.83
C LEU A 91 4.39 1.77 -11.27
N GLU A 92 3.55 1.43 -10.30
CA GLU A 92 2.21 0.92 -10.56
C GLU A 92 1.27 1.19 -9.38
N ILE A 93 -0.03 1.06 -9.66
CA ILE A 93 -1.09 1.08 -8.65
C ILE A 93 -1.93 -0.19 -8.78
N ASN A 94 -2.18 -0.81 -7.65
CA ASN A 94 -3.05 -1.96 -7.48
C ASN A 94 -4.33 -1.50 -6.77
N THR A 95 -5.48 -1.59 -7.44
CA THR A 95 -6.80 -1.25 -6.87
C THR A 95 -7.48 -2.45 -6.17
N LEU A 96 -6.85 -3.63 -6.23
CA LEU A 96 -7.26 -4.82 -5.49
C LEU A 96 -6.03 -5.57 -4.96
N PRO A 97 -5.21 -4.96 -4.08
CA PRO A 97 -4.03 -5.60 -3.53
C PRO A 97 -4.39 -6.80 -2.65
N GLY A 98 -3.43 -7.70 -2.46
CA GLY A 98 -3.57 -8.84 -1.55
C GLY A 98 -3.90 -8.43 -0.12
N LEU A 99 -4.78 -9.21 0.53
CA LEU A 99 -5.26 -8.98 1.90
C LEU A 99 -4.92 -10.13 2.86
N THR A 100 -4.00 -11.01 2.49
CA THR A 100 -3.52 -12.08 3.38
C THR A 100 -2.62 -11.51 4.49
N LYS A 101 -2.37 -12.27 5.56
CA LYS A 101 -1.55 -11.78 6.70
C LYS A 101 -0.16 -11.28 6.31
N THR A 102 0.43 -11.89 5.28
CA THR A 102 1.76 -11.56 4.72
C THR A 102 1.68 -10.59 3.55
N SER A 103 0.49 -10.08 3.19
CA SER A 103 0.38 -9.06 2.17
C SER A 103 0.80 -7.69 2.71
N LEU A 104 1.32 -6.83 1.83
CA LEU A 104 1.93 -5.55 2.19
C LEU A 104 0.93 -4.55 2.82
N LEU A 105 -0.31 -4.49 2.32
CA LEU A 105 -1.34 -3.61 2.90
C LEU A 105 -1.70 -4.04 4.34
N PRO A 106 -2.02 -5.32 4.62
CA PRO A 106 -2.21 -5.81 5.99
C PRO A 106 -1.01 -5.59 6.92
N ILE A 107 0.23 -5.60 6.42
CA ILE A 107 1.41 -5.23 7.21
C ILE A 107 1.33 -3.77 7.66
N ALA A 108 1.05 -2.85 6.73
CA ALA A 108 0.95 -1.42 7.02
C ALA A 108 -0.25 -1.05 7.92
N LEU A 109 -1.36 -1.77 7.80
CA LEU A 109 -2.52 -1.63 8.70
C LEU A 109 -2.14 -1.92 10.17
N ARG A 110 -1.42 -3.03 10.41
CA ARG A 110 -1.00 -3.43 11.76
C ARG A 110 -0.13 -2.39 12.43
N VAL A 111 0.83 -1.84 11.70
CA VAL A 111 1.71 -0.76 12.20
C VAL A 111 0.90 0.51 12.52
N SER A 112 -0.19 0.74 11.79
CA SER A 112 -1.10 1.86 12.02
C SER A 112 -2.15 1.59 13.10
N ASN A 113 -2.10 0.45 13.80
CA ASN A 113 -3.10 0.00 14.77
C ASN A 113 -4.53 -0.09 14.20
N ILE A 114 -4.67 -0.34 12.89
CA ILE A 114 -5.96 -0.55 12.23
C ILE A 114 -6.16 -2.05 12.05
N SER A 115 -7.23 -2.61 12.63
CA SER A 115 -7.50 -4.03 12.47
C SER A 115 -7.98 -4.34 11.05
N ILE A 116 -7.63 -5.52 10.53
CA ILE A 116 -8.12 -5.96 9.21
C ILE A 116 -9.65 -6.08 9.19
N PHE A 117 -10.26 -6.39 10.34
CA PHE A 117 -11.71 -6.48 10.49
C PHE A 117 -12.38 -5.11 10.32
N ASP A 118 -11.86 -4.07 10.97
CA ASP A 118 -12.40 -2.70 10.84
C ASP A 118 -12.20 -2.16 9.43
N PHE A 119 -11.05 -2.46 8.83
CA PHE A 119 -10.77 -2.15 7.43
C PHE A 119 -11.81 -2.79 6.50
N LEU A 120 -12.05 -4.09 6.59
CA LEU A 120 -13.00 -4.81 5.73
C LEU A 120 -14.46 -4.37 5.97
N THR A 121 -14.82 -4.11 7.22
CA THR A 121 -16.13 -3.52 7.58
C THR A 121 -16.31 -2.17 6.88
N THR A 122 -15.27 -1.32 6.89
CA THR A 122 -15.28 -0.03 6.19
C THR A 122 -15.42 -0.21 4.69
N GLN A 123 -14.68 -1.12 4.06
CA GLN A 123 -14.78 -1.36 2.61
C GLN A 123 -16.17 -1.85 2.19
N THR A 124 -16.77 -2.74 2.99
CA THR A 124 -18.12 -3.27 2.74
C THR A 124 -19.16 -2.15 2.83
N ARG A 125 -19.06 -1.29 3.85
CA ARG A 125 -19.92 -0.10 3.99
C ARG A 125 -19.76 0.84 2.79
N LEU A 126 -18.54 1.19 2.41
CA LEU A 126 -18.27 2.10 1.29
C LEU A 126 -18.83 1.58 -0.05
N ALA A 127 -18.72 0.28 -0.29
CA ALA A 127 -19.30 -0.34 -1.48
C ALA A 127 -20.83 -0.24 -1.48
N LYS A 128 -21.48 -0.51 -0.33
CA LYS A 128 -22.93 -0.39 -0.17
C LYS A 128 -23.41 1.04 -0.36
N ASP A 129 -22.74 2.02 0.27
CA ASP A 129 -23.10 3.43 0.19
C ASP A 129 -22.99 3.94 -1.25
N ARG A 130 -21.91 3.57 -1.95
CA ARG A 130 -21.73 3.91 -3.37
C ARG A 130 -22.84 3.33 -4.24
N TYR A 131 -23.22 2.08 -4.02
CA TYR A 131 -24.30 1.44 -4.76
C TYR A 131 -25.64 2.16 -4.55
N ILE A 132 -25.98 2.51 -3.30
CA ILE A 132 -27.21 3.24 -2.98
C ILE A 132 -27.24 4.63 -3.63
N ASN A 133 -26.11 5.35 -3.61
CA ASN A 133 -26.00 6.67 -4.24
C ASN A 133 -26.22 6.59 -5.75
N ILE A 134 -25.61 5.62 -6.43
CA ILE A 134 -25.80 5.42 -7.88
C ILE A 134 -27.28 5.17 -8.22
N LEU A 135 -27.99 4.37 -7.42
CA LEU A 135 -29.42 4.13 -7.64
C LEU A 135 -30.27 5.39 -7.41
N SER A 136 -29.88 6.23 -6.45
CA SER A 136 -30.61 7.45 -6.12
C SER A 136 -30.40 8.54 -7.17
N ASP A 137 -29.19 8.63 -7.74
CA ASP A 137 -28.83 9.58 -8.80
C ASP A 137 -29.42 9.19 -10.17
N GLY A 138 -29.65 7.89 -10.41
CA GLY A 138 -30.25 7.37 -11.65
C GLY A 138 -31.78 7.45 -11.74
N VAL A 139 -32.47 8.01 -10.74
CA VAL A 139 -33.93 8.16 -10.68
C VAL A 139 -34.39 9.61 -10.96
N ASN A 140 -33.48 10.51 -11.35
CA ASN A 140 -33.81 11.86 -11.82
C ASN A 140 -33.63 12.02 -13.32
#